data_AF-A0A2N8P431-F1
#
_entry.id   AF-A0A2N8P431-F1
#
_cell.length_a   1.000
_cell.length_b   1.000
_cell.length_c   1.000
_cell.angle_alpha   90.00
_cell.angle_beta   90.00
_cell.angle_gamma   90.00
#
_symmetry.space_group_name_H-M   'P 1'
#
loop_
_entity.id
_entity.type
_entity.pdbx_description
1 polymer ?
#
loop_
_entity_poly.entity_id
_entity_poly.type
_entity_poly.pdbx_seq_one_letter_code
_entity_poly.pdbx_strand_id
1 'polypeptide(L)'
;MPTVWVATSDGLIVIDTIAVARAMAGNRHGWNLTRDETHYTARLMLERGDVPYSTVAERIGVSCDTLRKWFPSSVPPARPTQPRPSKVLCGTVGGYRKHRRTGTNPCQRCKAAYTEADRHYRRTGTYRGAPEYTTGTAA
;
A
#
# COMPACT_ATOMS: atom_id res chain seq x y z
N MET A 1 22.90 -24.50 -16.10
CA MET A 1 21.92 -23.71 -15.33
C MET A 1 21.12 -24.69 -14.49
N PRO A 2 20.96 -24.50 -13.17
CA PRO A 2 20.17 -25.40 -12.35
C PRO A 2 18.69 -25.26 -12.71
N THR A 3 18.21 -26.21 -13.51
CA THR A 3 16.79 -26.38 -13.81
C THR A 3 16.29 -27.62 -13.07
N VAL A 4 15.02 -27.58 -12.66
CA VAL A 4 14.35 -28.73 -12.08
C VAL A 4 13.14 -29.09 -12.95
N TRP A 5 12.95 -30.39 -13.14
CA TRP A 5 11.74 -30.91 -13.76
C TRP A 5 10.72 -31.22 -12.66
N VAL A 6 9.54 -30.64 -12.78
CA VAL A 6 8.46 -30.80 -11.80
C VAL A 6 7.30 -31.51 -12.48
N ALA A 7 6.84 -32.61 -11.90
CA ALA A 7 5.62 -33.26 -12.32
C ALA A 7 4.41 -32.52 -11.73
N THR A 8 3.48 -32.13 -12.58
CA THR A 8 2.20 -31.53 -12.22
C THR A 8 1.05 -32.41 -12.73
N SER A 9 -0.19 -32.07 -12.36
CA SER A 9 -1.38 -32.76 -12.90
C SER A 9 -1.49 -32.67 -14.42
N ASP A 10 -0.91 -31.62 -15.01
CA ASP A 10 -1.06 -31.26 -16.41
C ASP A 10 0.13 -31.74 -17.26
N GLY A 11 1.17 -32.31 -16.62
CA GLY A 11 2.34 -32.86 -17.29
C GLY A 11 3.65 -32.53 -16.59
N LEU A 12 4.74 -32.59 -17.35
CA LEU A 12 6.09 -32.31 -16.85
C LEU A 12 6.51 -30.90 -17.28
N ILE A 13 6.83 -30.05 -16.31
CA ILE A 13 7.28 -28.67 -16.54
C ILE A 13 8.76 -28.50 -16.16
N VAL A 14 9.44 -27.56 -16.84
CA VAL A 14 10.81 -27.16 -16.52
C VAL A 14 10.76 -25.83 -15.79
N ILE A 15 11.46 -25.74 -14.66
CA ILE A 15 11.61 -24.52 -13.89
C ILE A 15 13.08 -24.11 -13.87
N ASP A 16 13.41 -22.89 -14.32
CA ASP A 16 14.72 -22.28 -14.09
C ASP A 16 14.79 -21.75 -12.65
N THR A 17 15.53 -22.46 -11.79
CA THR A 17 15.65 -22.07 -10.38
C THR A 17 16.47 -20.79 -10.17
N ILE A 18 17.33 -20.40 -11.11
CA ILE A 18 18.01 -19.10 -11.07
C ILE A 18 17.00 -17.99 -11.33
N ALA A 19 16.13 -18.15 -12.32
CA ALA A 19 15.08 -17.18 -12.60
C ALA A 19 14.16 -16.99 -11.38
N VAL A 20 13.74 -18.09 -10.75
CA VAL A 20 12.96 -18.09 -9.51
C VAL A 20 13.70 -17.37 -8.38
N ALA A 21 14.96 -17.74 -8.11
CA ALA A 21 15.74 -17.13 -7.02
C ALA A 21 15.95 -15.62 -7.24
N ARG A 22 16.23 -15.20 -8.47
CA ARG A 22 16.38 -13.78 -8.82
C ARG A 22 15.07 -13.02 -8.65
N ALA A 23 13.95 -13.60 -9.07
CA ALA A 23 12.63 -13.02 -8.86
C ALA A 23 12.29 -12.88 -7.37
N MET A 24 12.56 -13.90 -6.56
CA MET A 24 12.39 -13.85 -5.11
C MET A 24 13.24 -12.72 -4.48
N ALA A 25 14.42 -12.44 -5.02
CA ALA A 25 15.27 -11.33 -4.59
C ALA A 25 14.81 -9.94 -5.09
N GLY A 26 13.80 -9.87 -5.97
CA GLY A 26 13.34 -8.63 -6.61
C GLY A 26 14.15 -8.20 -7.83
N ASN A 27 15.10 -9.01 -8.28
CA ASN A 27 15.99 -8.72 -9.40
C ASN A 27 15.42 -9.29 -10.70
N ARG A 28 14.29 -8.74 -11.18
CA ARG A 28 13.61 -9.20 -12.41
C ARG A 28 13.94 -8.39 -13.67
N HIS A 29 14.87 -7.44 -13.59
CA HIS A 29 15.08 -6.48 -14.68
C HIS A 29 15.68 -7.16 -15.92
N GLY A 30 15.00 -7.05 -17.06
CA GLY A 30 15.50 -7.49 -18.36
C GLY A 30 15.07 -8.89 -18.81
N TRP A 31 14.21 -9.58 -18.06
CA TRP A 31 13.56 -10.82 -18.49
C TRP A 31 12.22 -11.03 -17.78
N ASN A 32 11.42 -11.96 -18.31
CA ASN A 32 10.15 -12.36 -17.69
C ASN A 32 10.23 -13.84 -17.29
N LEU A 33 9.60 -14.16 -16.16
CA LEU A 33 9.35 -15.55 -15.78
C LEU A 33 8.37 -16.17 -16.77
N THR A 34 8.49 -17.46 -17.02
CA THR A 34 7.42 -18.21 -17.67
C THR A 34 6.19 -18.26 -16.77
N ARG A 35 5.04 -18.68 -17.31
CA ARG A 35 3.80 -18.83 -16.52
C ARG A 35 4.01 -19.76 -15.32
N ASP A 36 4.70 -20.88 -15.54
CA ASP A 36 4.91 -21.89 -14.51
C ASP A 36 5.92 -21.43 -13.46
N GLU A 37 7.00 -20.78 -13.88
CA GLU A 37 7.96 -20.16 -12.95
C GLU A 37 7.32 -19.06 -12.12
N THR A 38 6.43 -18.27 -12.72
CA THR A 38 5.65 -17.24 -12.02
C THR A 38 4.80 -17.88 -10.92
N HIS A 39 4.06 -18.94 -11.26
CA HIS A 39 3.19 -19.65 -10.32
C HIS A 39 3.99 -20.35 -9.21
N TYR A 40 5.10 -20.98 -9.57
CA TYR A 40 6.01 -21.64 -8.63
C TYR A 40 6.66 -20.64 -7.66
N THR A 41 7.17 -19.52 -8.18
CA THR A 41 7.76 -18.44 -7.37
C THR A 41 6.74 -17.85 -6.40
N ALA A 42 5.52 -17.57 -6.88
CA ALA A 42 4.44 -17.05 -6.05
C ALA A 42 4.12 -17.99 -4.88
N ARG A 43 3.99 -19.29 -5.16
CA ARG A 43 3.71 -20.32 -4.15
C ARG A 43 4.79 -20.33 -3.06
N LEU A 44 6.06 -20.37 -3.43
CA LEU A 44 7.17 -20.38 -2.47
C LEU A 44 7.18 -19.14 -1.57
N MET A 45 6.91 -17.96 -2.14
CA MET A 45 6.90 -16.72 -1.36
C MET A 45 5.71 -16.63 -0.40
N LEU A 46 4.54 -17.11 -0.83
CA LEU A 46 3.33 -17.15 0.00
C LEU A 46 3.45 -18.18 1.13
N GLU A 47 3.95 -19.38 0.85
CA GLU A 47 4.19 -20.43 1.85
C GLU A 47 5.20 -19.99 2.91
N ARG A 48 6.23 -19.24 2.51
CA ARG A 48 7.23 -18.70 3.42
C ARG A 48 6.69 -17.57 4.30
N GLY A 49 5.74 -16.77 3.81
CA GLY A 49 5.08 -15.71 4.58
C GLY A 49 5.95 -14.47 4.94
N ASP A 50 7.23 -14.45 4.54
CA ASP A 50 8.17 -13.39 4.91
C ASP A 50 7.93 -12.04 4.21
N VAL A 51 7.14 -12.02 3.15
CA VAL A 51 6.93 -10.83 2.32
C VAL A 51 5.45 -10.54 2.11
N PRO A 52 5.05 -9.25 2.11
CA PRO A 52 3.66 -8.88 1.87
C PRO A 52 3.14 -9.39 0.52
N TYR A 53 1.85 -9.70 0.46
CA TYR A 53 1.16 -10.16 -0.74
C TYR A 53 1.38 -9.23 -1.96
N SER A 54 1.42 -7.91 -1.73
CA SER A 54 1.71 -6.91 -2.76
C SER A 54 3.14 -7.02 -3.31
N THR A 55 4.10 -7.31 -2.43
CA THR A 55 5.52 -7.51 -2.81
C THR A 55 5.69 -8.80 -3.60
N VAL A 56 4.92 -9.86 -3.30
CA VAL A 56 4.87 -11.07 -4.13
C VAL A 56 4.45 -10.71 -5.55
N ALA A 57 3.32 -10.01 -5.70
CA ALA A 57 2.78 -9.62 -7.00
C ALA A 57 3.76 -8.76 -7.82
N GLU A 58 4.41 -7.79 -7.19
CA GLU A 58 5.44 -6.95 -7.81
C GLU A 58 6.64 -7.76 -8.30
N ARG A 59 7.18 -8.64 -7.43
CA ARG A 59 8.39 -9.43 -7.73
C ARG A 59 8.17 -10.41 -8.89
N ILE A 60 6.99 -11.02 -8.96
CA ILE A 60 6.64 -11.93 -10.05
C ILE A 60 6.02 -11.21 -11.26
N GLY A 61 5.69 -9.93 -11.15
CA GLY A 61 5.25 -9.07 -12.26
C GLY A 61 3.81 -9.30 -12.69
N VAL A 62 2.93 -9.62 -11.73
CA VAL A 62 1.50 -9.80 -11.97
C VAL A 62 0.70 -8.84 -11.09
N SER A 63 -0.59 -8.64 -11.41
CA SER A 63 -1.47 -7.87 -10.55
C SER A 63 -1.86 -8.64 -9.29
N CYS A 64 -2.16 -7.94 -8.20
CA CYS A 64 -2.71 -8.54 -6.98
C CYS A 64 -4.01 -9.32 -7.25
N ASP A 65 -4.80 -8.91 -8.24
CA ASP A 65 -6.03 -9.61 -8.63
C ASP A 65 -5.75 -10.93 -9.33
N THR A 66 -4.75 -10.98 -10.19
CA THR A 66 -4.29 -12.24 -10.79
C THR A 66 -3.78 -13.19 -9.72
N LEU A 67 -2.95 -12.69 -8.80
CA LEU A 67 -2.45 -13.49 -7.69
C LEU A 67 -3.61 -14.02 -6.81
N ARG A 68 -4.64 -13.18 -6.57
CA ARG A 68 -5.86 -13.55 -5.81
C ARG A 68 -6.64 -14.67 -6.46
N LYS A 69 -6.72 -14.69 -7.80
CA LYS A 69 -7.39 -15.76 -8.55
C LYS A 69 -6.64 -17.08 -8.46
N TRP A 70 -5.30 -17.05 -8.43
CA TRP A 70 -4.48 -18.27 -8.33
C TRP A 70 -4.45 -18.84 -6.91
N PHE A 71 -4.36 -17.99 -5.90
CA PHE A 71 -4.21 -18.41 -4.50
C PHE A 71 -5.29 -17.79 -3.60
N PRO A 72 -6.57 -18.18 -3.76
CA PRO A 72 -7.67 -17.59 -3.00
C PRO A 72 -7.56 -17.83 -1.48
N SER A 73 -6.91 -18.93 -1.07
CA SER A 73 -6.67 -19.25 0.34
C SER A 73 -5.55 -18.43 0.99
N SER A 74 -4.66 -17.83 0.20
CA SER A 74 -3.52 -17.03 0.68
C SER A 74 -3.81 -15.53 0.76
N VAL A 75 -5.06 -15.13 0.51
CA VAL A 75 -5.46 -13.73 0.47
C VAL A 75 -5.51 -13.21 1.90
N PRO A 76 -4.73 -12.17 2.24
CA PRO A 76 -4.82 -11.57 3.56
C PRO A 76 -6.22 -10.97 3.76
N PRO A 77 -6.78 -11.00 4.99
CA PRO A 77 -8.07 -10.40 5.26
C PRO A 77 -8.05 -8.93 4.88
N ALA A 78 -9.16 -8.43 4.33
CA ALA A 78 -9.29 -7.02 3.98
C ALA A 78 -8.99 -6.17 5.23
N ARG A 79 -7.98 -5.30 5.14
CA ARG A 79 -7.71 -4.35 6.22
C ARG A 79 -8.95 -3.50 6.41
N PRO A 80 -9.48 -3.35 7.63
CA PRO A 80 -10.63 -2.47 7.84
C PRO A 80 -10.26 -1.07 7.39
N THR A 81 -10.96 -0.56 6.38
CA THR A 81 -10.84 0.83 5.96
C THR A 81 -11.35 1.67 7.12
N GLN A 82 -10.47 2.44 7.76
CA GLN A 82 -10.93 3.38 8.78
C GLN A 82 -11.88 4.37 8.11
N PRO A 83 -13.12 4.52 8.62
CA PRO A 83 -14.05 5.48 8.07
C PRO A 83 -13.41 6.87 8.13
N ARG A 84 -13.38 7.55 6.98
CA ARG A 84 -12.96 8.95 6.97
C ARG A 84 -13.93 9.73 7.87
N PRO A 85 -13.45 10.58 8.79
CA PRO A 85 -14.34 11.37 9.63
C PRO A 85 -15.31 12.15 8.75
N SER A 86 -16.61 11.91 8.93
CA SER A 86 -17.68 12.38 8.04
C SER A 86 -17.90 13.89 8.11
N LYS A 87 -17.46 14.53 9.19
CA LYS A 87 -17.54 15.99 9.36
C LYS A 87 -16.16 16.54 9.69
N VAL A 88 -15.58 17.22 8.71
CA VAL A 88 -14.42 18.08 8.93
C VAL A 88 -14.90 19.35 9.65
N LEU A 89 -14.45 19.55 10.88
CA LEU A 89 -14.82 20.69 11.70
C LEU A 89 -14.07 21.96 11.25
N CYS A 90 -14.79 23.09 11.25
CA CYS A 90 -14.16 24.42 11.26
C CYS A 90 -13.44 24.56 12.59
N GLY A 91 -12.15 24.34 12.56
CA GLY A 91 -11.36 24.03 13.76
C GLY A 91 -9.88 23.80 13.46
N THR A 92 -9.65 23.38 12.22
CA THR A 92 -8.60 22.43 11.91
C THR A 92 -7.99 22.77 10.56
N VAL A 93 -6.81 22.25 10.30
CA VAL A 93 -6.18 22.26 8.97
C VAL A 93 -7.10 21.58 7.95
N GLY A 94 -7.83 20.54 8.36
CA GLY A 94 -8.85 19.90 7.55
C GLY A 94 -9.94 20.88 7.11
N GLY A 95 -10.45 21.69 8.04
CA GLY A 95 -11.48 22.71 7.77
C GLY A 95 -11.01 23.75 6.75
N TYR A 96 -9.79 24.26 6.90
CA TYR A 96 -9.18 25.17 5.94
C TYR A 96 -9.06 24.55 4.53
N ARG A 97 -8.59 23.30 4.44
CA ARG A 97 -8.49 22.58 3.16
C ARG A 97 -9.87 22.34 2.53
N LYS A 98 -10.90 22.08 3.34
CA LYS A 98 -12.28 21.95 2.87
C LYS A 98 -12.77 23.26 2.26
N HIS A 99 -12.61 24.40 2.94
CA HIS A 99 -12.97 25.72 2.40
C HIS A 99 -12.32 25.96 1.03
N ARG A 100 -10.99 25.73 0.94
CA ARG A 100 -10.26 25.85 -0.34
C ARG A 100 -10.78 24.94 -1.44
N ARG A 101 -11.13 23.69 -1.12
CA ARG A 101 -11.70 22.75 -2.10
C ARG A 101 -13.09 23.18 -2.58
N THR A 102 -13.89 23.74 -1.69
CA THR A 102 -15.25 24.22 -2.00
C THR A 102 -15.28 25.63 -2.60
N GLY A 103 -14.15 26.33 -2.66
CA GLY A 103 -14.08 27.72 -3.12
C GLY A 103 -14.73 28.74 -2.18
N THR A 104 -15.04 28.38 -0.93
CA THR A 104 -15.60 29.30 0.07
C THR A 104 -14.49 30.02 0.82
N ASN A 105 -14.71 31.28 1.23
CA ASN A 105 -13.72 32.02 2.00
C ASN A 105 -13.50 31.31 3.35
N PRO A 106 -12.27 30.89 3.69
CA PRO A 106 -12.00 30.22 4.96
C PRO A 106 -12.35 31.12 6.14
N CYS A 107 -13.07 30.59 7.13
CA CYS A 107 -13.35 31.35 8.35
C CYS A 107 -12.05 31.71 9.08
N GLN A 108 -12.08 32.77 9.91
CA GLN A 108 -10.90 33.28 10.61
C GLN A 108 -10.20 32.22 11.44
N ARG A 109 -11.03 31.46 12.13
CA ARG A 109 -10.71 30.20 12.75
C ARG A 109 -9.82 29.34 11.85
N CYS A 110 -10.29 28.90 10.68
CA CYS A 110 -9.55 27.99 9.78
C CYS A 110 -8.20 28.56 9.34
N LYS A 111 -8.12 29.88 9.15
CA LYS A 111 -6.86 30.57 8.86
C LYS A 111 -5.89 30.46 10.03
N ALA A 112 -6.36 30.64 11.27
CA ALA A 112 -5.53 30.53 12.47
C ALA A 112 -4.91 29.14 12.66
N ALA A 113 -5.67 28.03 12.57
CA ALA A 113 -5.04 26.69 12.66
C ALA A 113 -4.04 26.47 11.53
N TYR A 114 -4.34 26.92 10.32
CA TYR A 114 -3.42 26.73 9.20
C TYR A 114 -2.10 27.44 9.45
N THR A 115 -2.15 28.70 9.91
CA THR A 115 -0.95 29.47 10.27
C THR A 115 -0.17 28.82 11.42
N GLU A 116 -0.87 28.34 12.44
CA GLU A 116 -0.22 27.72 13.60
C GLU A 116 0.40 26.36 13.26
N ALA A 117 -0.28 25.56 12.43
CA ALA A 117 0.25 24.31 11.91
C ALA A 117 1.46 24.54 10.99
N ASP A 118 1.47 25.60 10.19
CA ASP A 118 2.61 25.99 9.36
C ASP A 118 3.80 26.42 10.23
N ARG A 119 3.58 27.22 11.28
CA ARG A 119 4.62 27.55 12.27
C ARG A 119 5.17 26.30 12.96
N HIS A 120 4.30 25.39 13.39
CA HIS A 120 4.68 24.12 14.00
C HIS A 120 5.55 23.29 13.03
N TYR A 121 5.15 23.19 11.77
CA TYR A 121 5.90 22.47 10.75
C TYR A 121 7.28 23.10 10.51
N ARG A 122 7.36 24.43 10.40
CA ARG A 122 8.65 25.12 10.24
C ARG A 122 9.58 24.92 11.44
N ARG A 123 9.04 24.74 12.65
CA ARG A 123 9.82 24.50 13.86
C ARG A 123 10.24 23.03 14.04
N THR A 124 9.35 22.08 13.76
CA THR A 124 9.52 20.66 14.12
C THR A 124 9.78 19.74 12.92
N GLY A 125 9.61 20.23 11.69
CA GLY A 125 9.66 19.43 10.47
C GLY A 125 8.46 18.51 10.26
N THR A 126 7.46 18.51 11.16
CA THR A 126 6.29 17.65 11.06
C THR A 126 4.99 18.37 11.41
N TYR A 127 3.86 17.86 10.89
CA TYR A 127 2.52 18.36 11.23
C TYR A 127 1.88 17.61 12.41
N ARG A 128 2.54 16.59 12.96
CA ARG A 128 2.00 15.80 14.08
C ARG A 128 2.08 16.63 15.35
N GLY A 129 0.96 16.77 16.07
CA GLY A 129 0.88 17.55 17.30
C GLY A 129 0.67 19.06 17.10
N ALA A 130 0.41 19.51 15.86
CA ALA A 130 0.07 20.90 15.61
C ALA A 130 -1.20 21.32 16.37
N PRO A 131 -1.25 22.52 16.96
CA PRO A 131 -2.43 22.99 17.68
C PRO A 131 -3.63 23.11 16.74
N GLU A 132 -4.74 22.47 17.11
CA GLU A 132 -6.03 22.67 16.46
C GLU A 132 -6.92 23.51 17.38
N TYR A 133 -7.62 24.50 16.84
CA TYR A 133 -8.56 25.29 17.62
C TYR A 133 -9.92 24.55 17.61
N THR A 134 -9.98 23.37 18.22
CA THR A 134 -11.28 22.73 18.44
C THR A 134 -12.11 23.62 19.35
N THR A 135 -13.31 24.00 18.91
CA THR A 135 -14.31 24.65 19.76
C THR A 135 -14.46 23.84 21.05
N GLY A 136 -13.93 24.37 22.15
CA GLY A 136 -14.48 24.08 23.46
C GLY A 136 -15.97 24.38 23.42
N THR A 137 -16.74 23.39 23.83
CA THR A 137 -18.17 23.39 24.09
C THR A 137 -18.57 24.67 24.82
N ALA A 138 -19.56 25.37 24.30
CA ALA A 138 -20.37 26.26 25.12
C ALA A 138 -21.28 25.38 25.98
N ALA A 139 -21.10 25.48 27.30
CA ALA A 139 -22.00 25.17 28.42
C ALA A 139 -21.17 24.59 29.58
#